data_AF-A0A6P2ZNK1-F1
#
_entry.id   AF-A0A6P2ZNK1-F1
#
_cell.length_a   1.000
_cell.length_b   1.000
_cell.length_c   1.000
_cell.angle_alpha   90.00
_cell.angle_beta   90.00
_cell.angle_gamma   90.00
#
_symmetry.space_group_name_H-M   'P 1'
#
loop_
_entity.id
_entity.type
_entity.pdbx_description
1 polymer ?
#
loop_
_entity_poly.entity_id
_entity_poly.type
_entity_poly.pdbx_seq_one_letter_code
_entity_poly.pdbx_strand_id
1 'polypeptide(L)'
;MKEVAPYVLTGALAVQDDFEDEQLDRVSRHLGGIATVYAKHDKIAHTVALRISGTLVRDDVRYIEQRVERFAEENARVAAILISEWNGVTSELVVGMNWDAQCLLRLGAAQEQLGKLTEQYFDFLLRIEPPSSPVNGSPLVRVAIEAQNAQCSTDRFAP
;
A
#
# COMPACT_ATOMS: atom_id res chain seq x y z
N MET A 1 18.06 -1.10 -25.55
CA MET A 1 18.97 -1.50 -24.46
C MET A 1 18.11 -1.91 -23.28
N LYS A 2 18.47 -2.97 -22.54
CA LYS A 2 17.80 -3.25 -21.25
C LYS A 2 18.27 -2.20 -20.25
N GLU A 3 17.34 -1.41 -19.73
CA GLU A 3 17.62 -0.40 -18.71
C GLU A 3 17.96 -1.12 -17.40
N VAL A 4 19.10 -0.80 -16.81
CA VAL A 4 19.55 -1.30 -15.52
C VAL A 4 19.47 -0.15 -14.54
N ALA A 5 18.84 -0.36 -13.39
CA ALA A 5 18.67 0.69 -12.38
C ALA A 5 18.79 0.11 -10.97
N PRO A 6 19.06 0.95 -9.94
CA PRO A 6 18.99 0.53 -8.55
C PRO A 6 17.61 -0.04 -8.20
N TYR A 7 17.62 -1.13 -7.45
CA TYR A 7 16.46 -1.83 -6.96
C TYR A 7 16.58 -2.09 -5.46
N VAL A 8 15.48 -1.89 -4.73
CA VAL A 8 15.33 -2.26 -3.33
C VAL A 8 13.91 -2.80 -3.08
N LEU A 9 13.81 -4.03 -2.58
CA LEU A 9 12.60 -4.58 -1.97
C LEU A 9 12.79 -4.66 -0.46
N THR A 10 11.85 -4.16 0.32
CA THR A 10 11.89 -4.23 1.79
C THR A 10 10.54 -4.53 2.38
N GLY A 11 10.54 -5.26 3.50
CA GLY A 11 9.34 -5.43 4.31
C GLY A 11 9.46 -6.62 5.26
N ALA A 12 8.34 -6.95 5.88
CA ALA A 12 8.23 -8.08 6.79
C ALA A 12 6.93 -8.84 6.52
N LEU A 13 6.98 -10.14 6.74
CA LEU A 13 5.87 -11.06 6.50
C LEU A 13 5.67 -11.94 7.74
N ALA A 14 4.45 -11.99 8.28
CA ALA A 14 4.11 -12.96 9.29
C ALA A 14 4.03 -14.36 8.65
N VAL A 15 4.75 -15.33 9.21
CA VAL A 15 4.84 -16.70 8.69
C VAL A 15 4.04 -17.68 9.56
N GLN A 16 3.81 -18.87 9.03
CA GLN A 16 3.12 -19.95 9.73
C GLN A 16 3.93 -20.43 10.95
N ASP A 17 3.24 -21.06 11.91
CA ASP A 17 3.84 -21.46 13.19
C ASP A 17 4.86 -22.61 13.02
N ASP A 18 4.76 -23.39 11.93
CA ASP A 18 5.67 -24.47 11.52
C ASP A 18 6.69 -24.03 10.46
N PHE A 19 6.92 -22.72 10.32
CA PHE A 19 7.90 -22.19 9.37
C PHE A 19 9.33 -22.56 9.77
N GLU A 20 10.04 -23.19 8.83
CA GLU A 20 11.42 -23.63 9.00
C GLU A 20 12.41 -22.80 8.18
N ASP A 21 13.61 -22.58 8.75
CA ASP A 21 14.64 -21.71 8.18
C ASP A 21 15.15 -22.20 6.81
N GLU A 22 15.02 -23.50 6.48
CA GLU A 22 15.38 -24.04 5.17
C GLU A 22 14.58 -23.42 4.02
N GLN A 23 13.32 -23.02 4.25
CA GLN A 23 12.51 -22.35 3.23
C GLN A 23 13.07 -20.96 2.93
N LEU A 24 13.52 -20.24 3.97
CA LEU A 24 14.16 -18.94 3.83
C LEU A 24 15.52 -19.04 3.13
N ASP A 25 16.30 -20.07 3.45
CA ASP A 25 17.58 -20.36 2.81
C ASP A 25 17.45 -20.69 1.32
N ARG A 26 16.39 -21.42 0.94
CA ARG A 26 16.11 -21.71 -0.47
C ARG A 26 15.86 -20.44 -1.27
N VAL A 27 15.04 -19.53 -0.76
CA VAL A 27 14.76 -18.24 -1.41
C VAL A 27 16.03 -17.39 -1.47
N SER A 28 16.75 -17.30 -0.36
CA SER A 28 17.98 -16.50 -0.26
C SER A 28 19.06 -16.98 -1.22
N ARG A 29 19.26 -18.29 -1.34
CA ARG A 29 20.22 -18.87 -2.30
C ARG A 29 19.82 -18.62 -3.74
N HIS A 30 18.53 -18.75 -4.04
CA HIS A 30 18.00 -18.61 -5.39
C HIS A 30 18.11 -17.17 -5.90
N LEU A 31 17.79 -16.21 -5.02
CA LEU A 31 17.85 -14.78 -5.34
C LEU A 31 19.26 -14.20 -5.18
N GLY A 32 20.13 -14.85 -4.41
CA GLY A 32 21.53 -14.46 -4.21
C GLY A 32 22.39 -14.46 -5.48
N GLY A 33 21.97 -15.18 -6.52
CA GLY A 33 22.61 -15.11 -7.84
C GLY A 33 22.26 -13.85 -8.66
N ILE A 34 21.26 -13.08 -8.21
CA ILE A 34 20.68 -11.94 -8.93
C ILE A 34 20.88 -10.65 -8.14
N ALA A 35 20.65 -10.69 -6.83
CA ALA A 35 20.67 -9.53 -5.95
C ALA A 35 21.29 -9.87 -4.59
N THR A 36 21.64 -8.85 -3.83
CA THR A 36 22.00 -9.01 -2.41
C THR A 36 20.73 -9.24 -1.60
N VAL A 37 20.66 -10.36 -0.88
CA VAL A 37 19.49 -10.75 -0.08
C VAL A 37 19.87 -10.74 1.40
N TYR A 38 19.13 -9.95 2.18
CA TYR A 38 19.10 -10.04 3.63
C TYR A 38 17.73 -10.56 4.03
N ALA A 39 17.73 -11.71 4.70
CA ALA A 39 16.52 -12.37 5.16
C ALA A 39 16.76 -12.86 6.59
N LYS A 40 15.84 -12.56 7.50
CA LYS A 40 15.94 -12.99 8.90
C LYS A 40 14.59 -13.42 9.43
N HIS A 41 14.53 -14.63 9.97
CA HIS A 41 13.38 -15.14 10.69
C HIS A 41 13.47 -14.78 12.17
N ASP A 42 12.45 -14.10 12.68
CA ASP A 42 12.19 -13.90 14.10
C ASP A 42 11.20 -14.97 14.58
N LYS A 43 11.72 -15.95 15.32
CA LYS A 43 10.95 -17.07 15.86
C LYS A 43 9.99 -16.68 16.98
N ILE A 44 10.21 -15.55 17.64
CA ILE A 44 9.34 -15.06 18.72
C ILE A 44 8.14 -14.33 18.13
N ALA A 45 8.39 -13.50 17.11
CA ALA A 45 7.36 -12.73 16.43
C ALA A 45 6.70 -13.50 15.27
N HIS A 46 7.13 -14.74 14.98
CA HIS A 46 6.72 -15.53 13.82
C HIS A 46 6.73 -14.69 12.53
N THR A 47 7.83 -13.96 12.31
CA THR A 47 7.93 -12.97 11.23
C THR A 47 9.26 -13.12 10.49
N VAL A 48 9.21 -13.02 9.17
CA VAL A 48 10.40 -12.94 8.32
C VAL A 48 10.58 -11.51 7.83
N ALA A 49 11.71 -10.91 8.16
CA ALA A 49 12.14 -9.64 7.61
C ALA A 49 12.95 -9.87 6.32
N LEU A 50 12.64 -9.13 5.27
CA LEU A 50 13.28 -9.22 3.96
C LEU A 50 13.81 -7.86 3.51
N ARG A 51 15.02 -7.87 2.98
CA ARG A 51 15.60 -6.77 2.20
C ARG A 51 16.38 -7.34 1.03
N ILE A 52 15.95 -7.06 -0.19
CA ILE A 52 16.61 -7.48 -1.43
C ILE A 52 17.05 -6.23 -2.16
N SER A 53 18.32 -6.14 -2.56
CA SER A 53 18.82 -4.95 -3.25
C SER A 53 19.87 -5.28 -4.30
N GLY A 54 19.91 -4.50 -5.37
CA GLY A 54 20.90 -4.66 -6.45
C GLY A 54 20.73 -3.62 -7.55
N THR A 55 21.55 -3.73 -8.58
CA THR A 55 21.42 -2.94 -9.82
C THR A 55 20.91 -3.87 -10.90
N LEU A 56 19.62 -3.77 -11.22
CA LEU A 56 18.86 -4.82 -11.91
C LEU A 56 18.16 -4.29 -13.15
N VAL A 57 18.00 -5.16 -14.15
CA VAL A 57 17.05 -4.94 -15.24
C VAL A 57 15.63 -5.22 -14.77
N ARG A 58 14.63 -4.60 -15.43
CA ARG A 58 13.22 -4.78 -15.03
C ARG A 58 12.76 -6.24 -15.02
N ASP A 59 13.30 -7.08 -15.91
CA ASP A 59 12.99 -8.52 -15.93
C ASP A 59 13.42 -9.23 -14.64
N ASP A 60 14.61 -8.92 -14.12
CA ASP A 60 15.13 -9.48 -12.88
C ASP A 60 14.32 -9.00 -11.67
N VAL A 61 13.87 -7.74 -11.71
CA VAL A 61 12.94 -7.21 -10.68
C VAL A 61 11.65 -8.04 -10.67
N ARG A 62 11.00 -8.22 -11.83
CA ARG A 62 9.77 -9.02 -11.93
C ARG A 62 9.99 -10.45 -11.46
N TYR A 63 11.15 -11.02 -11.76
CA TYR A 63 11.52 -12.35 -11.30
C TYR A 63 11.64 -12.44 -9.77
N ILE A 64 12.30 -11.46 -9.15
CA ILE A 64 12.41 -11.35 -7.68
C ILE A 64 11.02 -11.23 -7.07
N GLU A 65 10.19 -10.30 -7.56
CA GLU A 65 8.83 -10.05 -7.07
C GLU A 65 7.99 -11.34 -7.11
N GLN A 66 7.98 -12.04 -8.25
CA GLN A 66 7.27 -13.33 -8.40
C GLN A 66 7.78 -14.42 -7.46
N ARG A 67 9.10 -14.44 -7.18
CA ARG A 67 9.67 -15.44 -6.27
C ARG A 67 9.28 -15.16 -4.82
N VAL A 68 9.22 -13.90 -4.44
CA VAL A 68 8.78 -13.44 -3.12
C VAL A 68 7.27 -13.66 -2.95
N GLU A 69 6.46 -13.39 -3.98
CA GLU A 69 5.04 -13.72 -4.00
C GLU A 69 4.81 -15.21 -3.73
N ARG A 70 5.48 -16.10 -4.48
CA ARG A 70 5.35 -17.55 -4.29
C ARG A 70 5.81 -17.98 -2.90
N PHE A 71 6.90 -17.41 -2.39
CA PHE A 71 7.34 -17.69 -1.03
C PHE A 71 6.28 -17.31 0.00
N ALA A 72 5.65 -16.15 -0.16
CA ALA A 72 4.60 -15.70 0.74
C ALA A 72 3.32 -16.54 0.60
N GLU A 73 2.93 -16.96 -0.61
CA GLU A 73 1.78 -17.86 -0.80
C GLU A 73 1.95 -19.17 -0.04
N GLU A 74 3.16 -19.71 0.00
CA GLU A 74 3.47 -21.00 0.63
C GLU A 74 3.63 -20.88 2.17
N ASN A 75 4.18 -19.77 2.65
CA ASN A 75 4.69 -19.67 4.02
C ASN A 75 4.04 -18.57 4.87
N ALA A 76 3.32 -17.63 4.26
CA ALA A 76 2.68 -16.56 5.00
C ALA A 76 1.49 -17.09 5.81
N ARG A 77 1.29 -16.47 6.98
CA ARG A 77 0.08 -16.64 7.77
C ARG A 77 -1.02 -15.66 7.36
N VAL A 78 -0.64 -14.45 6.95
CA VAL A 78 -1.53 -13.38 6.49
C VAL A 78 -0.85 -12.60 5.37
N ALA A 79 -1.62 -11.85 4.58
CA ALA A 79 -1.04 -10.98 3.58
C ALA A 79 -0.23 -9.81 4.18
N ALA A 80 0.77 -9.35 3.43
CA ALA A 80 1.63 -8.23 3.78
C ALA A 80 1.88 -7.34 2.57
N ILE A 81 2.25 -6.08 2.84
CA ILE A 81 2.68 -5.12 1.83
C ILE A 81 4.18 -4.93 1.95
N LEU A 82 4.91 -5.22 0.88
CA LEU A 82 6.33 -4.97 0.75
C LEU A 82 6.54 -3.73 -0.11
N ILE A 83 7.58 -2.94 0.20
CA ILE A 83 7.93 -1.75 -0.56
C ILE A 83 8.98 -2.11 -1.60
N SER A 84 8.64 -1.95 -2.87
CA SER A 84 9.48 -2.23 -4.04
C SER A 84 9.84 -0.92 -4.72
N GLU A 85 11.12 -0.58 -4.77
CA GLU A 85 11.63 0.63 -5.41
C GLU A 85 12.57 0.26 -6.55
N TRP A 86 12.27 0.72 -7.76
CA TRP A 86 13.14 0.56 -8.93
C TRP A 86 13.30 1.89 -9.65
N ASN A 87 14.54 2.30 -9.92
CA ASN A 87 14.84 3.57 -10.58
C ASN A 87 14.23 4.80 -9.88
N GLY A 88 14.18 4.78 -8.54
CA GLY A 88 13.54 5.83 -7.74
C GLY A 88 12.00 5.85 -7.80
N VAL A 89 11.38 4.89 -8.50
CA VAL A 89 9.93 4.72 -8.52
C VAL A 89 9.54 3.69 -7.47
N THR A 90 8.84 4.15 -6.44
CA THR A 90 8.30 3.30 -5.37
C THR A 90 6.96 2.68 -5.80
N SER A 91 6.79 1.40 -5.48
CA SER A 91 5.57 0.62 -5.69
C SER A 91 5.35 -0.31 -4.51
N GLU A 92 4.08 -0.69 -4.30
CA GLU A 92 3.68 -1.64 -3.27
C GLU A 92 3.51 -3.03 -3.89
N LEU A 93 4.17 -4.02 -3.29
CA LEU A 93 4.02 -5.43 -3.64
C LEU A 93 3.19 -6.12 -2.55
N VAL A 94 1.94 -6.45 -2.87
CA VAL A 94 1.05 -7.17 -1.96
C VAL A 94 1.26 -8.67 -2.11
N VAL A 95 1.62 -9.34 -1.02
CA VAL A 95 1.98 -10.77 -1.02
C VAL A 95 1.25 -11.53 0.09
N GLY A 96 1.21 -12.87 0.00
CA GLY A 96 0.62 -13.76 1.01
C GLY A 96 -0.56 -14.54 0.47
N MET A 97 -1.43 -15.03 1.35
CA MET A 97 -2.61 -15.80 0.94
C MET A 97 -3.48 -15.00 -0.04
N ASN A 98 -3.89 -15.64 -1.14
CA ASN A 98 -4.58 -14.97 -2.24
C ASN A 98 -5.83 -14.19 -1.80
N TRP A 99 -6.61 -14.73 -0.86
CA TRP A 99 -7.79 -14.02 -0.35
C TRP A 99 -7.42 -12.77 0.47
N ASP A 100 -6.46 -12.89 1.38
CA ASP A 100 -6.00 -11.76 2.20
C ASP A 100 -5.36 -10.66 1.33
N ALA A 101 -4.58 -11.06 0.34
CA ALA A 101 -3.98 -10.16 -0.63
C ALA A 101 -5.06 -9.42 -1.44
N GLN A 102 -6.10 -10.12 -1.88
CA GLN A 102 -7.25 -9.50 -2.53
C GLN A 102 -7.97 -8.51 -1.63
N CYS A 103 -8.12 -8.81 -0.33
CA CYS A 103 -8.69 -7.89 0.65
C CYS A 103 -7.86 -6.61 0.77
N LEU A 104 -6.52 -6.71 0.87
CA LEU A 104 -5.63 -5.54 0.92
C LEU A 104 -5.70 -4.71 -0.36
N LEU A 105 -5.70 -5.35 -1.54
CA LEU A 105 -5.85 -4.66 -2.82
C LEU A 105 -7.17 -3.89 -2.92
N ARG A 106 -8.28 -4.50 -2.47
CA ARG A 106 -9.59 -3.84 -2.42
C ARG A 106 -9.61 -2.67 -1.44
N LEU A 107 -8.94 -2.80 -0.29
CA LEU A 107 -8.81 -1.72 0.69
C LEU A 107 -8.04 -0.53 0.10
N GLY A 108 -6.90 -0.79 -0.55
CA GLY A 108 -6.12 0.26 -1.22
C GLY A 108 -6.93 0.98 -2.31
N ALA A 109 -7.66 0.24 -3.13
CA ALA A 109 -8.56 0.83 -4.12
C ALA A 109 -9.66 1.69 -3.49
N ALA A 110 -10.27 1.23 -2.39
CA ALA A 110 -11.28 2.00 -1.67
C ALA A 110 -10.69 3.28 -1.04
N GLN A 111 -9.47 3.22 -0.50
CA GLN A 111 -8.76 4.38 0.02
C GLN A 111 -8.43 5.40 -1.07
N GLU A 112 -8.04 4.96 -2.27
CA GLU A 112 -7.79 5.86 -3.40
C GLU A 112 -9.08 6.58 -3.83
N GLN A 113 -10.21 5.86 -3.90
CA GLN A 113 -11.50 6.47 -4.20
C GLN A 113 -11.95 7.44 -3.11
N LEU A 114 -11.70 7.10 -1.83
CA LEU A 114 -11.95 8.02 -0.72
C LEU A 114 -11.05 9.26 -0.80
N GLY A 115 -9.77 9.08 -1.16
CA GLY A 115 -8.81 10.17 -1.37
C GLY A 115 -9.32 11.17 -2.39
N LYS A 116 -9.79 10.67 -3.55
CA LYS A 116 -10.48 11.48 -4.56
C LYS A 116 -11.69 12.21 -3.97
N LEU A 117 -12.52 11.51 -3.19
CA LEU A 117 -13.66 12.04 -2.44
C LEU A 117 -13.31 13.14 -1.43
N THR A 118 -12.11 13.12 -0.86
CA THR A 118 -11.64 14.11 0.12
C THR A 118 -10.88 15.28 -0.50
N GLU A 119 -10.34 15.13 -1.72
CA GLU A 119 -9.78 16.24 -2.48
C GLU A 119 -10.92 17.13 -3.01
N GLN A 120 -11.28 18.16 -2.23
CA GLN A 120 -12.16 19.29 -2.55
C GLN A 120 -13.44 18.92 -3.31
N TYR A 121 -14.41 18.34 -2.61
CA TYR A 121 -15.38 17.54 -3.35
C TYR A 121 -16.58 18.24 -3.99
N PHE A 122 -17.08 19.40 -3.54
CA PHE A 122 -18.13 20.11 -4.29
C PHE A 122 -18.19 21.59 -3.97
N ASP A 123 -18.01 22.45 -4.99
CA ASP A 123 -18.53 23.82 -4.96
C ASP A 123 -19.98 23.81 -5.44
N PHE A 124 -20.94 24.02 -4.54
CA PHE A 124 -22.28 24.36 -4.98
C PHE A 124 -22.30 25.83 -5.38
N LEU A 125 -22.57 26.11 -6.64
CA LEU A 125 -23.01 27.44 -7.06
C LEU A 125 -24.48 27.59 -6.65
N LEU A 126 -24.71 28.08 -5.43
CA LEU A 126 -26.06 28.30 -4.92
C LEU A 126 -26.57 29.66 -5.38
N ARG A 127 -27.68 29.69 -6.13
CA ARG A 127 -28.38 30.93 -6.49
C ARG A 127 -29.54 31.17 -5.53
N ILE A 128 -29.33 32.00 -4.51
CA ILE A 128 -30.41 32.43 -3.60
C ILE A 128 -31.05 33.68 -4.21
N GLU A 129 -32.28 33.55 -4.70
CA GLU A 129 -33.06 34.68 -5.23
C GLU A 129 -34.45 34.73 -4.57
N PRO A 130 -35.02 35.93 -4.37
CA PRO A 130 -36.41 36.08 -3.95
C PRO A 130 -37.38 35.57 -5.02
N PRO A 131 -38.62 35.18 -4.66
CA PRO A 131 -39.56 34.49 -5.57
C PRO A 131 -39.93 35.23 -6.86
N SER A 132 -39.63 36.53 -6.94
CA SER A 132 -39.97 37.42 -8.06
C SER A 132 -38.81 37.73 -9.00
N SER A 133 -37.63 37.11 -8.84
CA SER A 133 -36.46 37.40 -9.69
C SER A 133 -36.53 36.73 -11.07
N PRO A 134 -36.14 37.43 -12.16
CA PRO A 134 -36.05 36.85 -13.50
C PRO A 134 -34.86 35.87 -13.62
N VAL A 135 -35.00 34.83 -14.47
CA VAL A 135 -34.18 33.62 -14.49
C VAL A 135 -32.68 33.80 -14.87
N ASN A 136 -32.18 35.02 -15.09
CA ASN A 136 -30.83 35.27 -15.67
C ASN A 136 -29.93 36.16 -14.79
N GLY A 137 -29.50 35.68 -13.62
CA GLY A 137 -28.49 36.34 -12.76
C GLY A 137 -27.16 35.59 -12.70
N SER A 138 -26.04 36.31 -12.57
CA SER A 138 -24.69 35.77 -12.39
C SER A 138 -24.48 35.21 -10.97
N PRO A 139 -23.73 34.10 -10.80
CA PRO A 139 -23.57 33.44 -9.50
C PRO A 139 -22.80 34.32 -8.51
N LEU A 140 -23.27 34.36 -7.25
CA LEU A 140 -22.76 35.29 -6.22
C LEU A 140 -21.92 34.65 -5.12
N VAL A 141 -22.00 33.33 -4.89
CA VAL A 141 -21.29 32.70 -3.75
C VAL A 141 -20.79 31.29 -4.07
N ARG A 142 -19.54 31.03 -3.71
CA ARG A 142 -18.89 29.72 -3.68
C ARG A 142 -18.90 29.22 -2.24
N VAL A 143 -19.51 28.06 -1.98
CA VAL A 143 -19.57 27.47 -0.64
C VAL A 143 -18.84 26.13 -0.67
N ALA A 144 -17.75 26.03 0.09
CA ALA A 144 -17.06 24.78 0.35
C ALA A 144 -17.52 24.24 1.71
N ILE A 145 -17.91 22.96 1.74
CA ILE A 145 -18.22 22.27 3.00
C ILE A 145 -16.92 21.62 3.48
N GLU A 146 -16.31 22.20 4.51
CA GLU A 146 -15.24 21.53 5.24
C GLU A 146 -15.87 20.42 6.08
N ALA A 147 -15.48 19.17 5.81
CA ALA A 147 -15.80 18.06 6.70
C ALA A 147 -15.04 18.29 8.02
N GLN A 148 -15.72 18.80 9.04
CA GLN A 148 -15.19 18.80 10.39
C GLN A 148 -15.01 17.34 10.81
N ASN A 149 -13.76 16.85 10.77
CA ASN A 149 -13.37 15.68 11.53
C ASN A 149 -13.46 16.05 13.01
N ALA A 150 -14.67 16.00 13.56
CA ALA A 150 -14.90 16.15 14.98
C ALA A 150 -14.23 14.98 15.70
N GLN A 151 -13.01 15.22 16.16
CA GLN A 151 -12.48 14.52 17.33
C GLN A 151 -13.53 14.66 18.43
N CYS A 152 -14.18 13.55 18.74
CA CYS A 152 -15.08 13.43 19.87
C CYS A 152 -14.24 13.58 21.14
N SER A 153 -13.98 14.82 21.54
CA SER A 153 -13.50 15.13 22.88
C SER A 153 -14.68 14.90 23.82
N THR A 154 -14.72 13.71 24.39
CA THR A 154 -15.50 13.45 25.60
C THR A 154 -14.78 14.17 26.71
N ASP A 155 -15.15 15.42 26.98
CA ASP A 155 -14.98 15.95 28.31
C ASP A 155 -15.95 17.09 28.62
N ARG A 156 -16.68 16.85 29.72
CA ARG A 156 -17.44 17.78 30.56
C ARG A 156 -18.86 18.12 30.12
N PHE A 157 -19.83 17.57 30.83
CA PHE A 157 -20.65 18.37 31.76
C PHE A 157 -21.06 17.52 32.97
N ALA A 158 -20.83 18.11 34.15
CA ALA A 158 -21.00 17.57 35.50
C ALA A 158 -22.46 17.73 36.00
N PRO A 159 -22.74 17.45 37.28
CA PRO A 159 -22.58 18.50 38.29
C PRO A 159 -21.53 18.22 39.37
#